data_AF-A0A0F7IFE4-F1
#
_entry.id   AF-A0A0F7IFE4-F1
#
_cell.length_a   1.000
_cell.length_b   1.000
_cell.length_c   1.000
_cell.angle_alpha   90.00
_cell.angle_beta   90.00
_cell.angle_gamma   90.00
#
_symmetry.space_group_name_H-M   'P 1'
#
loop_
_entity.id
_entity.type
_entity.pdbx_description
1 polymer ?
#
loop_
_entity_poly.entity_id
_entity_poly.type
_entity_poly.pdbx_seq_one_letter_code
_entity_poly.pdbx_strand_id
1 'polypeptide(L)'
;MSVFCEHGKLVTRCRVCSPKTVKPSFPASPRVFVEDRNLAFKCNWLDSDYEGPCGRAGRMWNIYRKRFPWCTQPENPCYQYENGFRNDIPEFPCYETMIFKKSEFGAGVDHSGPRKGTGRKIKYVVPGKLAIFTTVEPNKPESERLIFGFFVIRDHYTDEEGATRIVGYPEYTLKIPKDSRLEFWDFYRNSDGSIFWGTGLFRYLSDKVVVNYLKKQREVLIERGYGDKAEVVSKILSNFFIEHTESEVEF
;
A
#
# COMPACT_ATOMS: atom_id res chain seq x y z
N MET A 1 -47.10 27.06 -8.75
CA MET A 1 -46.27 27.86 -7.84
C MET A 1 -45.14 28.47 -8.65
N SER A 2 -44.89 29.78 -8.52
CA SER A 2 -43.86 30.47 -9.30
C SER A 2 -42.46 29.97 -8.92
N VAL A 3 -41.64 29.62 -9.93
CA VAL A 3 -40.27 29.12 -9.76
C VAL A 3 -39.32 30.24 -9.30
N PHE A 4 -39.71 31.50 -9.51
CA PHE A 4 -38.99 32.71 -9.12
C PHE A 4 -39.75 33.47 -8.03
N CYS A 5 -39.03 33.94 -7.02
CA CYS A 5 -39.60 34.83 -6.00
C CYS A 5 -39.67 36.28 -6.50
N GLU A 6 -40.40 37.12 -5.77
CA GLU A 6 -40.54 38.56 -6.02
C GLU A 6 -39.21 39.32 -6.05
N HIS A 7 -38.14 38.76 -5.49
CA HIS A 7 -36.77 39.30 -5.57
C HIS A 7 -36.06 38.96 -6.90
N GLY A 8 -36.77 38.41 -7.89
CA GLY A 8 -36.25 38.09 -9.22
C GLY A 8 -35.26 36.92 -9.26
N LYS A 9 -35.26 36.05 -8.23
CA LYS A 9 -34.34 34.90 -8.12
C LYS A 9 -35.12 33.60 -7.95
N LEU A 10 -34.51 32.48 -8.32
CA LEU A 10 -35.04 31.15 -8.00
C LEU A 10 -35.24 31.04 -6.48
N VAL A 11 -36.42 30.58 -6.05
CA VAL A 11 -36.81 30.54 -4.63
C VAL A 11 -35.74 29.82 -3.78
N THR A 12 -35.17 28.72 -4.28
CA THR A 12 -34.14 27.90 -3.61
C THR A 12 -32.75 28.54 -3.54
N ARG A 13 -32.51 29.63 -4.29
CA ARG A 13 -31.21 30.32 -4.34
C ARG A 13 -31.27 31.75 -3.82
N CYS A 14 -32.46 32.25 -3.48
CA CYS A 14 -32.61 33.55 -2.88
C CYS A 14 -32.15 33.51 -1.42
N ARG A 15 -31.13 34.32 -1.07
CA ARG A 15 -30.60 34.38 0.31
C ARG A 15 -31.60 34.92 1.33
N VAL A 16 -32.64 35.61 0.86
CA VAL A 16 -33.74 36.13 1.68
C VAL A 16 -34.80 35.04 1.90
N CYS A 17 -35.21 34.34 0.85
CA CYS A 17 -36.25 33.30 0.93
C CYS A 17 -35.71 31.93 1.40
N SER A 18 -34.41 31.67 1.28
CA SER A 18 -33.72 30.45 1.71
C SER A 18 -32.38 30.84 2.34
N PRO A 19 -32.40 31.42 3.55
CA PRO A 19 -31.19 31.77 4.27
C PRO A 19 -30.36 30.51 4.53
N LYS A 20 -29.09 30.51 4.10
CA LYS A 20 -28.19 29.38 4.32
C LYS A 20 -27.89 29.29 5.81
N THR A 21 -28.34 28.22 6.45
CA THR A 21 -27.81 27.81 7.76
C THR A 21 -26.31 27.60 7.61
N VAL A 22 -25.52 28.40 8.32
CA VAL A 22 -24.08 28.21 8.44
C VAL A 22 -23.88 26.82 9.04
N LYS A 23 -23.42 25.85 8.24
CA LYS A 23 -22.96 24.58 8.79
C LYS A 23 -21.77 24.88 9.68
N PRO A 24 -21.69 24.32 10.90
CA PRO A 24 -20.53 24.52 11.75
C PRO A 24 -19.28 24.08 10.97
N SER A 25 -18.34 25.02 10.81
CA SER A 25 -17.01 24.69 10.31
C SER A 25 -16.35 23.84 11.39
N PHE A 26 -16.24 22.54 11.15
CA PHE A 26 -15.37 21.71 11.96
C PHE A 26 -13.96 22.30 11.89
N PRO A 27 -13.24 22.40 13.02
CA PRO A 27 -11.83 22.79 12.98
C PRO A 27 -11.13 21.86 12.00
N ALA A 28 -10.27 22.43 11.15
CA ALA A 28 -9.37 21.63 10.33
C ALA A 28 -8.72 20.61 11.25
N SER A 29 -8.89 19.32 10.92
CA SER A 29 -8.22 18.23 11.62
C SER A 29 -6.76 18.64 11.83
N PRO A 30 -6.20 18.47 13.05
CA PRO A 30 -4.82 18.84 13.33
C PRO A 30 -3.91 18.36 12.21
N ARG A 31 -2.91 19.16 11.81
CA ARG A 31 -1.84 18.65 10.93
C ARG A 31 -1.08 17.58 11.71
N VAL A 32 -1.56 16.34 11.64
CA VAL A 32 -0.96 15.20 12.31
C VAL A 32 0.39 14.93 11.64
N PHE A 33 1.40 14.75 12.48
CA PHE A 33 2.82 14.65 12.15
C PHE A 33 3.08 13.84 10.89
N VAL A 34 4.00 14.35 10.08
CA VAL A 34 4.57 13.69 8.91
C VAL A 34 5.19 12.39 9.41
N GLU A 35 4.44 11.29 9.37
CA GLU A 35 5.02 9.93 9.40
C GLU A 35 6.27 9.98 8.52
N ASP A 36 7.40 9.44 8.98
CA ASP A 36 8.75 9.57 8.39
C ASP A 36 8.87 9.06 6.94
N ARG A 37 7.73 8.77 6.31
CA ARG A 37 7.49 8.56 4.88
C ARG A 37 7.95 7.18 4.41
N ASN A 38 8.07 6.25 5.36
CA ASN A 38 8.00 4.82 5.04
C ASN A 38 6.60 4.50 4.50
N LEU A 39 6.49 3.43 3.72
CA LEU A 39 5.27 3.04 3.03
C LEU A 39 4.85 1.62 3.40
N ALA A 40 3.55 1.40 3.61
CA ALA A 40 2.95 0.08 3.62
C ALA A 40 1.97 -0.05 2.46
N PHE A 41 2.14 -1.04 1.59
CA PHE A 41 1.29 -1.30 0.43
C PHE A 41 0.26 -2.39 0.69
N LYS A 42 -0.94 -2.19 0.14
CA LYS A 42 -2.02 -3.16 0.09
C LYS A 42 -1.89 -3.99 -1.18
N CYS A 43 -1.32 -5.17 -1.08
CA CYS A 43 -1.16 -6.07 -2.21
C CYS A 43 -2.30 -7.07 -2.28
N ASN A 44 -2.56 -7.55 -3.49
CA ASN A 44 -3.42 -8.72 -3.69
C ASN A 44 -2.66 -9.99 -3.28
N TRP A 45 -3.38 -11.03 -2.85
CA TRP A 45 -2.77 -12.31 -2.52
C TRP A 45 -2.44 -13.11 -3.77
N LEU A 46 -1.20 -13.61 -3.86
CA LEU A 46 -0.71 -14.48 -4.93
C LEU A 46 -0.39 -15.86 -4.34
N ASP A 47 -1.04 -16.91 -4.86
CA ASP A 47 -0.79 -18.30 -4.48
C ASP A 47 0.61 -18.80 -4.90
N SER A 48 1.23 -18.15 -5.89
CA SER A 48 2.62 -18.34 -6.31
C SER A 48 3.65 -17.83 -5.29
N ASP A 49 3.21 -17.31 -4.15
CA ASP A 49 4.06 -16.66 -3.16
C ASP A 49 4.94 -15.55 -3.75
N TYR A 50 4.35 -14.79 -4.67
CA TYR A 50 4.96 -13.63 -5.33
C TYR A 50 6.20 -13.96 -6.19
N GLU A 51 6.45 -15.24 -6.51
CA GLU A 51 7.54 -15.67 -7.39
C GLU A 51 7.19 -15.57 -8.90
N GLY A 52 5.92 -15.25 -9.19
CA GLY A 52 5.41 -15.12 -10.54
C GLY A 52 3.91 -14.86 -10.55
N PRO A 53 3.27 -14.92 -11.73
CA PRO A 53 1.83 -14.78 -11.87
C PRO A 53 1.02 -15.70 -10.94
N CYS A 54 -0.24 -15.33 -10.68
CA CYS A 54 -1.15 -16.21 -9.95
C CYS A 54 -1.29 -17.56 -10.66
N GLY A 55 -1.14 -18.63 -9.89
CA GLY A 55 -1.66 -19.94 -10.22
C GLY A 55 -3.19 -19.93 -10.23
N ARG A 56 -3.78 -21.11 -10.45
CA ARG A 56 -5.23 -21.22 -10.60
C ARG A 56 -5.97 -20.75 -9.34
N ALA A 57 -5.49 -21.09 -8.14
CA ALA A 57 -6.17 -20.71 -6.90
C ALA A 57 -6.17 -19.19 -6.69
N GLY A 58 -5.04 -18.54 -6.95
CA GLY A 58 -4.88 -17.09 -6.90
C GLY A 58 -5.79 -16.39 -7.92
N ARG A 59 -5.85 -16.90 -9.15
CA ARG A 59 -6.76 -16.34 -10.17
C ARG A 59 -8.22 -16.49 -9.78
N MET A 60 -8.65 -17.68 -9.35
CA MET A 60 -10.02 -17.90 -8.93
C MET A 60 -10.44 -16.98 -7.78
N TRP A 61 -9.53 -16.77 -6.82
CA TRP A 61 -9.74 -15.86 -5.71
C TRP A 61 -9.84 -14.40 -6.17
N ASN A 62 -8.84 -13.91 -6.87
CA ASN A 62 -8.73 -12.50 -7.22
C ASN A 62 -9.75 -12.06 -8.27
N ILE A 63 -10.09 -12.92 -9.23
CA ILE A 63 -11.03 -12.63 -10.32
C ILE A 63 -12.48 -12.79 -9.85
N TYR A 64 -12.85 -13.96 -9.31
CA TYR A 64 -14.26 -14.30 -9.11
C TYR A 64 -14.76 -14.10 -7.67
N ARG A 65 -13.88 -14.27 -6.67
CA ARG A 65 -14.27 -14.15 -5.25
C ARG A 65 -14.11 -12.73 -4.72
N LYS A 66 -12.88 -12.20 -4.74
CA LYS A 66 -12.56 -10.84 -4.29
C LYS A 66 -12.85 -9.78 -5.34
N ARG A 67 -12.81 -10.15 -6.62
CA ARG A 67 -13.12 -9.26 -7.75
C ARG A 67 -12.27 -7.99 -7.70
N PHE A 68 -10.96 -8.14 -7.51
CA PHE A 68 -10.05 -6.99 -7.46
C PHE A 68 -10.12 -6.21 -8.77
N PRO A 69 -10.14 -4.86 -8.73
CA PRO A 69 -10.43 -4.05 -9.91
C PRO A 69 -9.56 -4.38 -11.13
N TRP A 70 -8.24 -4.54 -10.94
CA TRP A 70 -7.35 -4.92 -12.03
C TRP A 70 -7.63 -6.33 -12.54
N CYS A 71 -7.78 -7.29 -11.63
CA CYS A 71 -7.95 -8.71 -11.97
C CYS A 71 -9.25 -9.00 -12.73
N THR A 72 -10.25 -8.12 -12.67
CA THR A 72 -11.52 -8.28 -13.39
C THR A 72 -11.61 -7.46 -14.68
N GLN A 73 -10.56 -6.71 -15.05
CA GLN A 73 -10.58 -5.98 -16.31
C GLN A 73 -10.53 -6.95 -17.51
N PRO A 74 -11.30 -6.71 -18.58
CA PRO A 74 -11.23 -7.51 -19.81
C PRO A 74 -9.82 -7.57 -20.44
N GLU A 75 -9.03 -6.52 -20.26
CA GLU A 75 -7.64 -6.42 -20.71
C GLU A 75 -6.62 -7.12 -19.80
N ASN A 76 -7.01 -7.58 -18.61
CA ASN A 76 -6.09 -8.21 -17.67
C ASN A 76 -5.62 -9.58 -18.19
N PRO A 77 -4.30 -9.86 -18.25
CA PRO A 77 -3.79 -11.14 -18.74
C PRO A 77 -4.28 -12.36 -17.96
N CYS A 78 -4.34 -12.29 -16.62
CA CYS A 78 -4.83 -13.41 -15.82
C CYS A 78 -6.32 -13.68 -16.07
N TYR A 79 -7.12 -12.62 -16.25
CA TYR A 79 -8.54 -12.73 -16.63
C TYR A 79 -8.71 -13.38 -17.99
N GLN A 80 -7.98 -12.89 -19.00
CA GLN A 80 -8.06 -13.42 -20.35
C GLN A 80 -7.66 -14.89 -20.41
N TYR A 81 -6.61 -15.28 -19.68
CA TYR A 81 -6.15 -16.66 -19.61
C TYR A 81 -7.21 -17.58 -19.00
N GLU A 82 -7.80 -17.17 -17.88
CA GLU A 82 -8.82 -17.98 -17.19
C GLU A 82 -10.10 -18.16 -18.02
N ASN A 83 -10.41 -17.21 -18.92
CA ASN A 83 -11.56 -17.29 -19.82
C ASN A 83 -11.22 -17.86 -21.21
N GLY A 84 -9.98 -18.35 -21.43
CA GLY A 84 -9.58 -18.95 -22.70
C GLY A 84 -9.37 -17.97 -23.86
N PHE A 85 -9.27 -16.66 -23.59
CA PHE A 85 -8.97 -15.64 -24.60
C PHE A 85 -7.48 -15.55 -24.93
N ARG A 86 -6.62 -16.19 -24.14
CA ARG A 86 -5.17 -16.31 -24.37
C ARG A 86 -4.61 -17.60 -23.78
N ASN A 87 -3.45 -18.03 -24.28
CA ASN A 87 -2.85 -19.33 -23.97
C ASN A 87 -1.69 -19.29 -22.97
N ASP A 88 -1.21 -18.09 -22.59
CA ASP A 88 -0.11 -17.89 -21.67
C ASP A 88 -0.40 -16.73 -20.70
N ILE A 89 0.39 -16.55 -19.65
CA ILE A 89 0.33 -15.36 -18.79
C ILE A 89 1.73 -14.71 -18.84
N PRO A 90 1.83 -13.40 -19.12
CA PRO A 90 3.12 -12.70 -19.12
C PRO A 90 3.79 -12.83 -17.74
N GLU A 91 5.11 -12.70 -17.69
CA GLU A 91 5.85 -12.78 -16.43
C GLU A 91 5.40 -11.73 -15.40
N PHE A 92 5.05 -10.53 -15.88
CA PHE A 92 4.67 -9.38 -15.03
C PHE A 92 3.26 -8.85 -15.34
N PRO A 93 2.18 -9.62 -15.03
CA PRO A 93 0.81 -9.22 -15.33
C PRO A 93 0.23 -8.23 -14.32
N CYS A 94 0.91 -8.01 -13.19
CA CYS A 94 0.54 -7.05 -12.15
C CYS A 94 1.77 -6.62 -11.35
N TYR A 95 1.64 -5.55 -10.57
CA TYR A 95 2.77 -5.00 -9.82
C TYR A 95 3.34 -5.96 -8.78
N GLU A 96 2.53 -6.83 -8.17
CA GLU A 96 2.98 -7.77 -7.12
C GLU A 96 4.05 -8.73 -7.61
N THR A 97 4.01 -9.10 -8.89
CA THR A 97 5.02 -10.00 -9.50
C THR A 97 6.38 -9.34 -9.71
N MET A 98 6.46 -8.00 -9.65
CA MET A 98 7.70 -7.25 -9.83
C MET A 98 8.45 -6.99 -8.52
N ILE A 99 7.79 -7.16 -7.35
CA ILE A 99 8.33 -6.75 -6.05
C ILE A 99 9.73 -7.31 -5.83
N PHE A 100 9.90 -8.63 -5.91
CA PHE A 100 11.19 -9.27 -5.58
C PHE A 100 12.08 -9.48 -6.80
N LYS A 101 11.51 -9.59 -8.01
CA LYS A 101 12.30 -9.76 -9.24
C LYS A 101 12.96 -8.48 -9.71
N LYS A 102 12.31 -7.33 -9.50
CA LYS A 102 12.79 -6.02 -9.96
C LYS A 102 13.05 -5.03 -8.83
N SER A 103 12.73 -5.41 -7.58
CA SER A 103 12.74 -4.46 -6.45
C SER A 103 11.86 -3.25 -6.76
N GLU A 104 10.67 -3.47 -7.34
CA GLU A 104 9.87 -2.38 -7.88
C GLU A 104 8.37 -2.58 -7.62
N PHE A 105 7.69 -1.50 -7.23
CA PHE A 105 6.25 -1.51 -7.01
C PHE A 105 5.60 -0.17 -7.35
N GLY A 106 4.29 -0.13 -7.50
CA GLY A 106 3.58 1.04 -8.00
C GLY A 106 2.36 1.41 -7.17
N ALA A 107 1.99 2.68 -7.25
CA ALA A 107 0.84 3.26 -6.57
C ALA A 107 -0.52 2.75 -7.09
N GLY A 108 -0.52 2.09 -8.25
CA GLY A 108 -1.70 1.57 -8.94
C GLY A 108 -2.38 2.60 -9.84
N VAL A 109 -3.36 2.12 -10.59
CA VAL A 109 -4.16 2.92 -11.52
C VAL A 109 -5.63 2.80 -11.13
N ASP A 110 -6.40 3.87 -11.36
CA ASP A 110 -7.84 3.81 -11.21
C ASP A 110 -8.44 3.01 -12.39
N HIS A 111 -9.07 1.87 -12.11
CA HIS A 111 -9.69 1.02 -13.15
C HIS A 111 -11.18 1.30 -13.37
N SER A 112 -11.77 2.22 -12.60
CA SER A 112 -13.19 2.53 -12.64
C SER A 112 -13.49 3.97 -12.26
N GLY A 113 -14.69 4.44 -12.61
CA GLY A 113 -15.17 5.77 -12.25
C GLY A 113 -14.55 6.90 -13.10
N PRO A 114 -14.76 8.18 -12.71
CA PRO A 114 -14.36 9.33 -13.52
C PRO A 114 -12.86 9.48 -13.76
N ARG A 115 -12.02 8.81 -12.96
CA ARG A 115 -10.56 8.82 -13.09
C ARG A 115 -10.01 7.53 -13.71
N LYS A 116 -10.85 6.73 -14.38
CA LYS A 116 -10.40 5.49 -15.02
C LYS A 116 -9.20 5.77 -15.94
N GLY A 117 -8.16 4.95 -15.83
CA GLY A 117 -6.91 5.08 -16.58
C GLY A 117 -5.93 6.10 -15.99
N THR A 118 -6.26 6.75 -14.88
CA THR A 118 -5.35 7.70 -14.23
C THR A 118 -4.52 7.00 -13.16
N GLY A 119 -3.20 7.06 -13.31
CA GLY A 119 -2.25 6.57 -12.34
C GLY A 119 -2.26 7.36 -11.03
N ARG A 120 -2.08 6.64 -9.93
CA ARG A 120 -2.11 7.21 -8.57
C ARG A 120 -0.75 7.78 -8.20
N LYS A 121 -0.75 8.88 -7.45
CA LYS A 121 0.49 9.51 -6.95
C LYS A 121 0.77 9.11 -5.51
N ILE A 122 2.02 8.80 -5.21
CA ILE A 122 2.55 8.75 -3.84
C ILE A 122 3.15 10.13 -3.59
N LYS A 123 2.53 10.92 -2.71
CA LYS A 123 2.85 12.34 -2.54
C LYS A 123 4.26 12.59 -2.00
N TYR A 124 4.72 11.69 -1.14
CA TYR A 124 6.02 11.73 -0.50
C TYR A 124 6.69 10.37 -0.68
N VAL A 125 7.75 10.33 -1.48
CA VAL A 125 8.65 9.19 -1.55
C VAL A 125 10.02 9.68 -1.09
N VAL A 126 10.67 8.93 -0.20
CA VAL A 126 11.96 9.31 0.37
C VAL A 126 12.92 8.14 0.22
N PRO A 127 14.00 8.29 -0.57
CA PRO A 127 15.10 7.31 -0.60
C PRO A 127 15.64 7.03 0.81
N GLY A 128 16.00 5.78 1.07
CA GLY A 128 16.43 5.30 2.38
C GLY A 128 15.29 4.89 3.32
N LYS A 129 14.03 5.23 3.02
CA LYS A 129 12.86 4.74 3.76
C LYS A 129 12.40 3.37 3.26
N LEU A 130 11.64 2.65 4.09
CA LEU A 130 11.20 1.29 3.79
C LEU A 130 9.85 1.29 3.07
N ALA A 131 9.72 0.43 2.06
CA ALA A 131 8.44 0.01 1.49
C ALA A 131 8.12 -1.42 1.95
N ILE A 132 7.06 -1.56 2.74
CA ILE A 132 6.56 -2.83 3.26
C ILE A 132 5.38 -3.30 2.40
N PHE A 133 5.34 -4.59 2.08
CA PHE A 133 4.26 -5.20 1.30
C PHE A 133 3.41 -6.10 2.18
N THR A 134 2.10 -5.89 2.12
CA THR A 134 1.14 -6.57 2.99
C THR A 134 0.04 -7.25 2.19
N THR A 135 -0.50 -8.34 2.72
CA THR A 135 -1.56 -9.11 2.07
C THR A 135 -2.52 -9.69 3.10
N VAL A 136 -3.69 -10.14 2.64
CA VAL A 136 -4.63 -10.94 3.44
C VAL A 136 -4.87 -12.23 2.68
N GLU A 137 -4.60 -13.36 3.33
CA GLU A 137 -4.82 -14.67 2.72
C GLU A 137 -6.31 -14.95 2.48
N PRO A 138 -6.64 -15.89 1.56
CA PRO A 138 -8.00 -16.25 1.31
C PRO A 138 -8.75 -16.68 2.57
N ASN A 139 -9.97 -16.16 2.71
CA ASN A 139 -10.88 -16.41 3.82
C ASN A 139 -10.39 -15.94 5.20
N LYS A 140 -9.26 -15.20 5.27
CA LYS A 140 -8.81 -14.57 6.51
C LYS A 140 -9.40 -13.16 6.67
N PRO A 141 -9.66 -12.72 7.91
CA PRO A 141 -10.10 -11.36 8.19
C PRO A 141 -8.96 -10.35 7.97
N GLU A 142 -9.33 -9.08 7.80
CA GLU A 142 -8.38 -7.98 7.64
C GLU A 142 -7.42 -7.84 8.84
N SER A 143 -7.84 -8.27 10.03
CA SER A 143 -7.01 -8.28 11.25
C SER A 143 -5.80 -9.21 11.14
N GLU A 144 -5.86 -10.25 10.31
CA GLU A 144 -4.77 -11.19 10.04
C GLU A 144 -3.92 -10.76 8.81
N ARG A 145 -3.87 -9.46 8.50
CA ARG A 145 -3.05 -8.95 7.39
C ARG A 145 -1.58 -9.23 7.68
N LEU A 146 -0.92 -9.98 6.81
CA LEU A 146 0.48 -10.36 6.94
C LEU A 146 1.39 -9.40 6.19
N ILE A 147 2.58 -9.16 6.74
CA ILE A 147 3.72 -8.59 6.03
C ILE A 147 4.48 -9.73 5.34
N PHE A 148 4.60 -9.68 4.01
CA PHE A 148 5.25 -10.76 3.25
C PHE A 148 6.61 -10.36 2.66
N GLY A 149 6.99 -9.09 2.75
CA GLY A 149 8.29 -8.61 2.30
C GLY A 149 8.41 -7.10 2.37
N PHE A 150 9.59 -6.62 2.02
CA PHE A 150 9.89 -5.20 1.95
C PHE A 150 11.09 -4.95 1.03
N PHE A 151 11.33 -3.67 0.72
CA PHE A 151 12.64 -3.19 0.29
C PHE A 151 12.92 -1.78 0.82
N VAL A 152 14.19 -1.41 0.87
CA VAL A 152 14.61 -0.01 1.08
C VAL A 152 14.46 0.74 -0.23
N ILE A 153 13.72 1.85 -0.22
CA ILE A 153 13.46 2.69 -1.38
C ILE A 153 14.78 3.35 -1.81
N ARG A 154 15.16 3.15 -3.07
CA ARG A 154 16.30 3.79 -3.73
C ARG A 154 15.87 5.04 -4.48
N ASP A 155 14.80 4.93 -5.25
CA ASP A 155 14.32 6.02 -6.11
C ASP A 155 12.83 5.86 -6.46
N HIS A 156 12.28 6.82 -7.20
CA HIS A 156 10.94 6.78 -7.74
C HIS A 156 10.82 7.53 -9.06
N TYR A 157 9.84 7.14 -9.86
CA TYR A 157 9.51 7.81 -11.12
C TYR A 157 8.00 7.82 -11.36
N THR A 158 7.56 8.56 -12.36
CA THR A 158 6.17 8.52 -12.85
C THR A 158 6.14 7.67 -14.11
N ASP A 159 5.28 6.66 -14.16
CA ASP A 159 5.08 5.85 -15.36
C ASP A 159 4.16 6.53 -16.39
N GLU A 160 3.97 5.88 -17.54
CA GLU A 160 3.19 6.39 -18.68
C GLU A 160 1.71 6.61 -18.33
N GLU A 161 1.17 5.84 -17.39
CA GLU A 161 -0.21 5.97 -16.88
C GLU A 161 -0.30 7.10 -15.84
N GLY A 162 0.82 7.71 -15.48
CA GLY A 162 0.91 8.76 -14.49
C GLY A 162 0.97 8.24 -13.06
N ALA A 163 1.21 6.95 -12.82
CA ALA A 163 1.33 6.42 -11.46
C ALA A 163 2.75 6.60 -10.93
N THR A 164 2.89 6.79 -9.62
CA THR A 164 4.22 6.75 -8.98
C THR A 164 4.68 5.30 -8.88
N ARG A 165 5.87 5.03 -9.41
CA ARG A 165 6.62 3.79 -9.26
C ARG A 165 7.77 4.02 -8.30
N ILE A 166 7.97 3.10 -7.37
CA ILE A 166 9.10 3.11 -6.43
C ILE A 166 10.05 1.97 -6.78
N VAL A 167 11.34 2.26 -6.73
CA VAL A 167 12.43 1.32 -7.00
C VAL A 167 13.23 1.16 -5.72
N GLY A 168 13.50 -0.07 -5.33
CA GLY A 168 14.30 -0.44 -4.17
C GLY A 168 15.74 -0.79 -4.52
N TYR A 169 16.55 -0.93 -3.48
CA TYR A 169 17.86 -1.56 -3.57
C TYR A 169 17.68 -3.09 -3.61
N PRO A 170 18.15 -3.80 -4.65
CA PRO A 170 18.02 -5.26 -4.71
C PRO A 170 18.67 -6.00 -3.53
N GLU A 171 19.81 -5.52 -3.04
CA GLU A 171 20.54 -6.06 -1.90
C GLU A 171 19.82 -5.87 -0.55
N TYR A 172 18.85 -4.95 -0.48
CA TYR A 172 17.99 -4.71 0.69
C TYR A 172 16.53 -5.07 0.41
N THR A 173 16.28 -5.87 -0.62
CA THR A 173 14.96 -6.42 -0.95
C THR A 173 14.82 -7.81 -0.36
N LEU A 174 13.79 -8.01 0.46
CA LEU A 174 13.60 -9.27 1.18
C LEU A 174 12.17 -9.77 1.07
N LYS A 175 12.01 -10.97 0.52
CA LYS A 175 10.80 -11.77 0.69
C LYS A 175 10.89 -12.55 2.00
N ILE A 176 9.87 -12.41 2.85
CA ILE A 176 9.81 -13.13 4.13
C ILE A 176 9.27 -14.55 3.91
N PRO A 177 9.96 -15.59 4.41
CA PRO A 177 9.45 -16.96 4.43
C PRO A 177 8.07 -17.05 5.08
N LYS A 178 7.17 -17.88 4.55
CA LYS A 178 5.76 -17.93 4.96
C LYS A 178 5.56 -18.16 6.46
N ASP A 179 6.36 -19.03 7.04
CA ASP A 179 6.34 -19.40 8.46
C ASP A 179 6.93 -18.34 9.41
N SER A 180 7.50 -17.27 8.84
CA SER A 180 8.16 -16.17 9.54
C SER A 180 7.45 -14.84 9.35
N ARG A 181 6.30 -14.81 8.67
CA ARG A 181 5.53 -13.58 8.41
C ARG A 181 4.81 -13.11 9.67
N LEU A 182 4.90 -11.81 9.92
CA LEU A 182 4.26 -11.16 11.05
C LEU A 182 2.99 -10.43 10.62
N GLU A 183 2.04 -10.28 11.55
CA GLU A 183 0.83 -9.51 11.32
C GLU A 183 1.14 -8.01 11.31
N PHE A 184 0.69 -7.30 10.28
CA PHE A 184 0.92 -5.87 10.09
C PHE A 184 0.34 -5.04 11.24
N TRP A 185 -0.83 -5.45 11.72
CA TRP A 185 -1.51 -4.72 12.78
C TRP A 185 -0.77 -4.85 14.12
N ASP A 186 0.14 -5.80 14.33
CA ASP A 186 0.92 -5.80 15.59
C ASP A 186 1.82 -4.56 15.74
N PHE A 187 2.13 -3.89 14.63
CA PHE A 187 3.03 -2.73 14.60
C PHE A 187 2.31 -1.41 14.35
N TYR A 188 1.15 -1.45 13.71
CA TYR A 188 0.44 -0.25 13.26
C TYR A 188 -1.00 -0.19 13.76
N ARG A 189 -1.44 1.03 14.05
CA ARG A 189 -2.83 1.39 14.31
C ARG A 189 -3.13 2.66 13.52
N ASN A 190 -4.36 2.78 13.03
CA ASN A 190 -4.83 4.05 12.48
C ASN A 190 -4.77 5.15 13.55
N SER A 191 -4.81 6.41 13.14
CA SER A 191 -4.85 7.55 14.07
C SER A 191 -6.06 7.54 15.01
N ASP A 192 -7.15 6.89 14.60
CA ASP A 192 -8.35 6.65 15.43
C ASP A 192 -8.28 5.37 16.28
N GLY A 193 -7.13 4.67 16.27
CA GLY A 193 -6.89 3.42 16.98
C GLY A 193 -7.44 2.17 16.29
N SER A 194 -8.11 2.28 15.14
CA SER A 194 -8.70 1.14 14.46
C SER A 194 -7.68 0.28 13.68
N ILE A 195 -8.04 -0.97 13.41
CA ILE A 195 -7.28 -1.95 12.59
C ILE A 195 -7.96 -2.20 11.23
N PHE A 196 -8.37 -1.12 10.57
CA PHE A 196 -9.10 -1.17 9.31
C PHE A 196 -8.31 -0.51 8.18
N TRP A 197 -8.12 -1.21 7.06
CA TRP A 197 -7.35 -0.66 5.95
C TRP A 197 -8.17 0.26 5.02
N GLY A 198 -9.42 -0.10 4.69
CA GLY A 198 -10.22 0.64 3.72
C GLY A 198 -9.75 0.49 2.27
N THR A 199 -10.01 1.52 1.46
CA THR A 199 -9.85 1.49 -0.02
C THR A 199 -8.51 2.05 -0.52
N GLY A 200 -7.70 2.67 0.35
CA GLY A 200 -6.37 3.14 0.01
C GLY A 200 -5.44 1.98 -0.39
N LEU A 201 -4.52 2.22 -1.32
CA LEU A 201 -3.56 1.21 -1.77
C LEU A 201 -2.24 1.25 -0.99
N PHE A 202 -2.01 2.31 -0.23
CA PHE A 202 -0.85 2.41 0.65
C PHE A 202 -1.11 3.35 1.83
N ARG A 203 -0.23 3.29 2.82
CA ARG A 203 -0.19 4.13 4.02
C ARG A 203 1.22 4.60 4.28
N TYR A 204 1.35 5.74 4.94
CA TYR A 204 2.63 6.19 5.47
C TYR A 204 2.84 5.55 6.85
N LEU A 205 4.10 5.33 7.22
CA LEU A 205 4.50 4.80 8.53
C LEU A 205 5.65 5.64 9.11
N SER A 206 5.69 5.78 10.43
CA SER A 206 6.83 6.36 11.13
C SER A 206 8.00 5.38 11.21
N ASP A 207 9.20 5.92 11.43
CA ASP A 207 10.41 5.12 11.64
C ASP A 207 10.25 4.20 12.86
N LYS A 208 9.58 4.67 13.91
CA LYS A 208 9.30 3.85 15.11
C LYS A 208 8.54 2.56 14.78
N VAL A 209 7.51 2.64 13.93
CA VAL A 209 6.73 1.46 13.49
C VAL A 209 7.63 0.50 12.72
N VAL A 210 8.41 1.03 11.77
CA VAL A 210 9.29 0.23 10.91
C VAL A 210 10.41 -0.43 11.72
N VAL A 211 11.07 0.31 12.61
CA VAL A 211 12.15 -0.21 13.47
C VAL A 211 11.62 -1.31 14.39
N ASN A 212 10.46 -1.13 15.01
CA ASN A 212 9.84 -2.17 15.84
C ASN A 212 9.54 -3.44 15.03
N TYR A 213 8.97 -3.27 13.82
CA TYR A 213 8.75 -4.37 12.91
C TYR A 213 10.06 -5.08 12.53
N LEU A 214 11.09 -4.35 12.10
CA LEU A 214 12.36 -4.93 11.67
C LEU A 214 13.08 -5.66 12.81
N LYS A 215 13.10 -5.09 14.02
CA LYS A 215 13.66 -5.74 15.21
C LYS A 215 12.96 -7.08 15.47
N LYS A 216 11.62 -7.10 15.47
CA LYS A 216 10.85 -8.33 15.69
C LYS A 216 11.01 -9.34 14.55
N GLN A 217 10.98 -8.88 13.30
CA GLN A 217 11.15 -9.73 12.13
C GLN A 217 12.52 -10.40 12.12
N ARG A 218 13.58 -9.69 12.54
CA ARG A 218 14.92 -10.26 12.69
C ARG A 218 14.95 -11.39 13.72
N GLU A 219 14.37 -11.19 14.89
CA GLU A 219 14.28 -12.23 15.93
C GLU A 219 13.62 -13.50 15.39
N VAL A 220 12.44 -13.36 14.77
CA VAL A 220 11.71 -14.51 14.21
C VAL A 220 12.49 -15.20 13.11
N LEU A 221 13.19 -14.45 12.24
CA LEU A 221 14.04 -15.06 11.20
C LEU A 221 15.18 -15.88 11.83
N ILE A 222 15.82 -15.39 12.90
CA ILE A 222 16.88 -16.14 13.61
C ILE A 222 16.30 -17.41 14.25
N GLU A 223 15.19 -17.29 14.98
CA GLU A 223 14.52 -18.42 15.64
C GLU A 223 14.11 -19.52 14.66
N ARG A 224 13.77 -19.14 13.42
CA ARG A 224 13.35 -20.06 12.34
C ARG A 224 14.52 -20.56 11.48
N GLY A 225 15.76 -20.17 11.79
CA GLY A 225 16.95 -20.63 11.07
C GLY A 225 17.27 -19.89 9.76
N TYR A 226 16.65 -18.72 9.53
CA TYR A 226 16.88 -17.85 8.37
C TYR A 226 17.94 -16.77 8.66
N GLY A 227 19.13 -17.19 9.10
CA GLY A 227 20.21 -16.28 9.50
C GLY A 227 20.69 -15.34 8.39
N ASP A 228 20.74 -15.82 7.13
CA ASP A 228 21.05 -15.02 5.94
C ASP A 228 20.09 -13.83 5.77
N LYS A 229 18.80 -14.06 6.03
CA LYS A 229 17.73 -13.04 5.92
C LYS A 229 17.75 -12.09 7.11
N ALA A 230 17.99 -12.62 8.30
CA ALA A 230 18.17 -11.81 9.50
C ALA A 230 19.35 -10.83 9.34
N GLU A 231 20.41 -11.24 8.66
CA GLU A 231 21.56 -10.37 8.37
C GLU A 231 21.19 -9.20 7.44
N VAL A 232 20.34 -9.44 6.42
CA VAL A 232 19.80 -8.34 5.59
C VAL A 232 19.05 -7.33 6.46
N VAL A 233 18.21 -7.80 7.39
CA VAL A 233 17.49 -6.93 8.32
C VAL A 233 18.45 -6.14 9.23
N SER A 234 19.50 -6.78 9.74
CA SER A 234 20.53 -6.13 10.55
C SER A 234 21.21 -4.99 9.80
N LYS A 235 21.61 -5.21 8.54
CA LYS A 235 22.22 -4.18 7.70
C LYS A 235 21.27 -3.02 7.42
N ILE A 236 19.97 -3.29 7.24
CA ILE A 236 18.99 -2.22 7.05
C ILE A 236 18.88 -1.36 8.31
N LEU A 237 18.76 -1.99 9.48
CA LEU A 237 18.71 -1.29 10.76
C LEU A 237 19.96 -0.42 10.97
N SER A 238 21.16 -0.95 10.71
CA SER A 238 22.42 -0.21 10.91
C SER A 238 22.66 0.90 9.90
N ASN A 239 22.20 0.75 8.66
CA ASN A 239 22.56 1.69 7.59
C ASN A 239 21.51 2.78 7.37
N PHE A 240 20.24 2.53 7.73
CA PHE A 240 19.13 3.43 7.42
C PHE A 240 18.34 3.90 8.65
N PHE A 241 18.46 3.22 9.79
CA PHE A 241 17.68 3.51 11.00
C PHE A 241 18.56 3.61 12.25
N ILE A 242 19.73 4.23 12.12
CA ILE A 242 20.62 4.51 13.26
C ILE A 242 19.84 5.35 14.27
N GLU A 243 19.63 4.80 15.47
CA GLU A 243 19.23 5.59 16.62
C GLU A 243 20.42 6.51 16.92
N HIS A 244 20.30 7.81 16.59
CA HIS A 244 21.22 8.79 17.15
C HIS A 244 21.00 8.75 18.66
N THR A 245 21.90 8.07 19.38
CA THR A 245 22.02 8.25 20.81
C THR A 245 22.37 9.72 21.01
N GLU A 246 21.44 10.49 21.60
CA GLU A 246 21.74 11.80 22.16
C GLU A 246 22.79 11.61 23.28
N SER A 247 24.05 11.69 22.87
CA SER A 247 25.26 11.88 23.67
C SER A 247 26.24 12.54 22.71
N GLU A 248 26.54 13.84 22.77
CA GLU A 248 26.98 14.59 23.95
C GLU A 248 26.42 16.02 23.92
N VAL A 249 25.67 16.38 24.96
CA VAL A 249 25.64 17.76 25.44
C VAL A 249 26.82 17.87 26.40
N GLU A 250 27.98 18.30 25.89
CA GLU A 250 29.02 18.86 26.73
C GLU A 250 29.01 20.38 26.54
N PHE A 251 28.65 21.08 27.62
CA PHE A 251 28.88 22.51 27.83
C PHE A 251 30.27 22.73 28.39
#